data_AF-F8PG88-F1
#
_entry.id   AF-F8PG88-F1
#
_cell.length_a   1.000
_cell.length_b   1.000
_cell.length_c   1.000
_cell.angle_alpha   90.00
_cell.angle_beta   90.00
_cell.angle_gamma   90.00
#
_symmetry.space_group_name_H-M   'P 1'
#
loop_
_entity.id
_entity.type
_entity.pdbx_description
1 polymer ?
#
loop_
_entity_poly.entity_id
_entity_poly.type
_entity_poly.pdbx_seq_one_letter_code
_entity_poly.pdbx_strand_id
1 'polypeptide(L)'
;MRAQILALTTQLTELQANPTAATPSVEKRFNKKVEVVADPGAFEGDRAQFTEWWIKLQIWVKANWDVFADDFENAGVWPTWDNLKVEIEKYFKPQAEHDWARQQIRSFKQGNMRIDDFVTRFLALSIQGGLGNEHAVELLERNVNPTLQNSSICRI
;
A
#
# COMPACT_ATOMS: atom_id res chain seq x y z
N MET A 1 4.14 11.18 -33.97
CA MET A 1 3.91 9.97 -33.15
C MET A 1 4.60 8.72 -33.72
N ARG A 2 4.33 8.29 -34.97
CA ARG A 2 5.03 7.13 -35.58
C ARG A 2 6.55 7.27 -35.70
N ALA A 3 7.04 8.48 -35.97
CA ALA A 3 8.48 8.77 -36.03
C ALA A 3 9.21 8.65 -34.68
N GLN A 4 8.54 8.96 -33.57
CA GLN A 4 9.11 8.84 -32.22
C GLN A 4 9.21 7.38 -31.79
N ILE A 5 8.23 6.55 -32.17
CA ILE A 5 8.26 5.10 -31.90
C ILE A 5 9.41 4.47 -32.68
N LEU A 6 9.60 4.81 -33.96
CA LEU A 6 10.71 4.30 -34.76
C LEU A 6 12.08 4.70 -34.17
N ALA A 7 12.22 5.94 -33.70
CA ALA A 7 13.46 6.41 -33.07
C ALA A 7 13.79 5.63 -31.79
N LEU A 8 12.78 5.36 -30.95
CA LEU A 8 12.96 4.56 -29.73
C LEU A 8 13.28 3.10 -30.03
N THR A 9 12.64 2.50 -31.04
CA THR A 9 12.91 1.12 -31.44
C THR A 9 14.32 0.97 -32.03
N THR A 10 14.79 1.95 -32.81
CA THR A 10 16.15 1.94 -33.35
C THR A 10 17.19 2.05 -32.23
N GLN A 11 16.99 2.96 -31.26
CA GLN A 11 17.89 3.09 -30.11
C GLN A 11 17.95 1.82 -29.26
N LEU A 12 16.81 1.13 -29.07
CA LEU A 12 16.76 -0.12 -28.31
C LEU A 12 17.49 -1.26 -29.04
N THR A 13 17.40 -1.30 -30.37
CA THR A 13 18.05 -2.31 -31.20
C THR A 13 19.57 -2.12 -31.26
N GLU A 14 20.05 -0.88 -31.30
CA GLU A 14 21.47 -0.54 -31.27
C GLU A 14 22.13 -0.91 -29.92
N LEU A 15 21.42 -0.74 -28.80
CA LEU A 15 21.88 -1.14 -27.47
C LEU A 15 21.99 -2.66 -27.31
N GLN A 16 21.18 -3.44 -28.03
CA GLN A 16 21.23 -4.91 -27.99
C GLN A 16 22.29 -5.51 -28.93
N ALA A 17 22.69 -4.78 -29.98
CA ALA A 17 23.62 -5.29 -31.00
C ALA A 17 25.10 -5.09 -30.68
N ASN A 18 25.46 -4.23 -29.71
CA ASN A 18 26.86 -3.93 -29.37
C ASN A 18 27.10 -3.89 -27.85
N PRO A 19 27.52 -5.01 -27.22
CA PRO A 19 27.77 -5.03 -25.78
C PRO A 19 29.10 -4.36 -25.36
N THR A 20 29.96 -3.96 -26.30
CA THR A 20 31.40 -3.80 -26.01
C THR A 20 31.95 -2.37 -26.12
N ALA A 21 31.12 -1.34 -26.22
CA ALA A 21 31.63 0.04 -26.25
C ALA A 21 30.72 1.04 -25.53
N ALA A 22 30.60 0.93 -24.21
CA ALA A 22 30.27 2.07 -23.37
C ALA A 22 30.98 1.95 -22.01
N THR A 23 31.71 3.02 -21.70
CA THR A 23 32.26 3.45 -20.40
C THR A 23 31.28 3.21 -19.23
N PRO A 24 31.81 3.15 -17.99
CA PRO A 24 31.37 2.20 -16.98
C PRO A 24 29.90 2.38 -16.62
N SER A 25 29.19 1.28 -16.81
CA SER A 25 27.86 0.93 -16.34
C SER A 25 27.35 1.78 -15.17
N VAL A 26 26.16 2.34 -15.37
CA VAL A 26 25.28 2.89 -14.33
C VAL A 26 25.06 1.88 -13.18
N GLU A 27 25.32 0.58 -13.40
CA GLU A 27 25.31 -0.45 -12.35
C GLU A 27 26.43 -0.28 -11.30
N LYS A 28 27.50 0.47 -11.59
CA LYS A 28 28.62 0.62 -10.65
C LYS A 28 28.40 1.68 -9.57
N ARG A 29 27.28 2.41 -9.59
CA ARG A 29 27.01 3.52 -8.65
C ARG A 29 26.35 3.09 -7.34
N PHE A 30 25.98 1.81 -7.19
CA PHE A 30 25.38 1.28 -5.95
C PHE A 30 26.31 0.40 -5.12
N ASN A 31 27.63 0.44 -5.36
CA ASN A 31 28.61 -0.46 -4.73
C ASN A 31 29.12 0.00 -3.36
N LYS A 32 28.28 0.66 -2.55
CA LYS A 32 28.58 0.83 -1.12
C LYS A 32 27.36 0.43 -0.29
N LYS A 33 27.02 -0.86 -0.34
CA LYS A 33 26.12 -1.51 0.62
C LYS A 33 26.72 -1.33 2.02
N VAL A 34 26.08 -0.57 2.90
CA VAL A 34 26.17 -0.84 4.33
C VAL A 34 25.33 -2.10 4.55
N GLU A 35 26.01 -3.23 4.69
CA GLU A 35 25.50 -4.62 4.71
C GLU A 35 24.44 -4.93 5.78
N VAL A 36 24.10 -3.97 6.64
CA VAL A 36 23.39 -4.23 7.91
C VAL A 36 21.86 -4.22 7.76
N VAL A 37 21.30 -3.59 6.72
CA VAL A 37 19.83 -3.52 6.53
C VAL A 37 19.46 -4.04 5.14
N ALA A 38 18.69 -5.14 5.12
CA ALA A 38 18.21 -5.76 3.89
C ALA A 38 17.28 -4.81 3.12
N ASP A 39 17.41 -4.84 1.79
CA ASP A 39 16.52 -4.14 0.86
C ASP A 39 15.06 -4.59 1.10
N PRO A 40 14.10 -3.66 1.30
CA PRO A 40 12.69 -3.98 1.44
C PRO A 40 12.07 -4.70 0.22
N GLY A 41 12.74 -4.65 -0.93
CA GLY A 41 12.26 -5.23 -2.18
C GLY A 41 11.13 -4.40 -2.81
N ALA A 42 10.68 -4.83 -3.99
CA ALA A 42 9.59 -4.17 -4.69
C ALA A 42 8.27 -4.34 -3.93
N PHE A 43 7.50 -3.27 -3.81
CA PHE A 43 6.14 -3.35 -3.28
C PHE A 43 5.20 -3.92 -4.35
N GLU A 44 4.69 -5.13 -4.14
CA GLU A 44 3.81 -5.82 -5.10
C GLU A 44 2.36 -5.30 -5.08
N GLY A 45 2.07 -4.26 -4.28
CA GLY A 45 0.75 -3.62 -4.24
C GLY A 45 -0.20 -4.18 -3.19
N ASP A 46 0.18 -5.21 -2.43
CA ASP A 46 -0.59 -5.69 -1.29
C ASP A 46 -0.59 -4.68 -0.15
N ARG A 47 -1.68 -3.92 -0.04
CA ARG A 47 -1.85 -2.84 0.93
C ARG A 47 -1.96 -3.32 2.37
N ALA A 48 -2.27 -4.60 2.63
CA ALA A 48 -2.24 -5.15 3.99
C ALA A 48 -0.79 -5.33 4.49
N GLN A 49 0.15 -5.55 3.57
CA GLN A 49 1.59 -5.63 3.85
C GLN A 49 2.28 -4.27 3.78
N PHE A 50 1.55 -3.19 3.42
CA PHE A 50 2.10 -1.85 3.31
C PHE A 50 2.76 -1.40 4.61
N THR A 51 2.16 -1.65 5.78
CA THR A 51 2.78 -1.25 7.06
C THR A 51 4.14 -1.89 7.28
N GLU A 52 4.25 -3.19 7.02
CA GLU A 52 5.52 -3.91 7.18
C GLU A 52 6.56 -3.45 6.17
N TRP A 53 6.17 -3.35 4.90
CA TRP A 53 7.04 -2.89 3.82
C TRP A 53 7.48 -1.43 4.03
N TRP A 54 6.57 -0.54 4.46
CA TRP A 54 6.84 0.86 4.72
C TRP A 54 7.82 1.08 5.86
N ILE A 55 7.68 0.31 6.95
CA ILE A 55 8.63 0.33 8.07
C ILE A 55 10.02 -0.13 7.59
N LYS A 56 10.10 -1.23 6.82
CA LYS A 56 11.37 -1.72 6.24
C LYS A 56 12.01 -0.67 5.34
N LEU A 57 11.23 -0.03 4.46
CA LEU A 57 11.72 1.03 3.58
C LEU A 57 12.24 2.24 4.36
N GLN A 58 11.52 2.70 5.39
CA GLN A 58 11.96 3.82 6.21
C GLN A 58 13.28 3.55 6.93
N ILE A 59 13.46 2.33 7.46
CA ILE A 59 14.73 1.92 8.10
C ILE A 59 15.84 1.87 7.07
N TRP A 60 15.58 1.29 5.89
CA TRP A 60 16.55 1.19 4.81
C TRP A 60 17.00 2.56 4.29
N VAL A 61 16.09 3.49 4.01
CA VAL A 61 16.44 4.85 3.56
C VAL A 61 17.26 5.59 4.62
N LYS A 62 16.88 5.50 5.90
CA LYS A 62 17.64 6.14 6.99
C LYS A 62 19.04 5.55 7.16
N ALA A 63 19.18 4.22 7.02
CA ALA A 63 20.47 3.54 7.16
C ALA A 63 21.44 3.85 6.00
N ASN A 64 20.92 4.28 4.85
CA ASN A 64 21.68 4.57 3.64
C ASN A 64 21.56 6.06 3.23
N TRP A 65 21.25 6.95 4.17
CA TRP A 65 20.94 8.35 3.88
C TRP A 65 22.08 9.07 3.16
N ASP A 66 23.33 8.76 3.50
CA ASP A 66 24.54 9.31 2.87
C ASP A 66 24.64 9.00 1.37
N VAL A 67 24.01 7.92 0.91
CA VAL A 67 23.95 7.54 -0.51
C VAL A 67 22.83 8.28 -1.24
N PHE A 68 21.75 8.64 -0.55
CA PHE A 68 20.56 9.24 -1.15
C PHE A 68 20.48 10.77 -1.01
N ALA A 69 21.22 11.36 -0.07
CA ALA A 69 21.14 12.78 0.25
C ALA A 69 21.41 13.66 -0.97
N ASP A 70 22.44 13.33 -1.77
CA ASP A 70 22.79 14.08 -2.97
C ASP A 70 21.69 14.04 -4.05
N ASP A 71 20.97 12.92 -4.19
CA ASP A 71 19.90 12.75 -5.18
C ASP A 71 18.61 13.48 -4.75
N PHE A 72 18.32 13.55 -3.45
CA PHE A 72 17.17 14.30 -2.93
C PHE A 72 17.40 15.82 -2.89
N GLU A 73 18.64 16.29 -2.69
CA GLU A 73 18.95 17.71 -2.60
C GLU A 73 19.24 18.37 -3.96
N ASN A 74 19.80 17.64 -4.93
CA ASN A 74 20.17 18.20 -6.24
C ASN A 74 19.12 18.04 -7.34
N ALA A 75 18.11 17.20 -7.13
CA ALA A 75 17.02 17.03 -8.08
C ALA A 75 16.02 18.19 -7.94
N GLY A 76 16.28 19.31 -8.64
CA GLY A 76 15.45 20.54 -8.62
C GLY A 76 13.98 20.40 -9.06
N VAL A 77 13.43 19.19 -9.09
CA VAL A 77 12.04 18.82 -9.41
C VAL A 77 11.48 17.77 -8.42
N TRP A 78 12.32 17.06 -7.66
CA TRP A 78 11.86 16.00 -6.76
C TRP A 78 11.52 16.55 -5.36
N PRO A 79 10.44 16.08 -4.73
CA PRO A 79 10.14 16.42 -3.34
C PRO A 79 11.22 15.87 -2.39
N THR A 80 11.48 16.58 -1.29
CA THR A 80 12.31 16.07 -0.19
C THR A 80 11.78 14.73 0.30
N TRP A 81 12.63 13.93 0.97
CA TRP A 81 12.20 12.66 1.57
C TRP A 81 10.95 12.82 2.47
N ASP A 82 10.85 13.91 3.22
CA ASP A 82 9.66 14.20 4.04
C ASP A 82 8.42 14.48 3.20
N ASN A 83 8.54 15.20 2.08
CA ASN A 83 7.43 15.43 1.17
C ASN A 83 6.99 14.13 0.47
N LEU A 84 7.94 13.30 0.05
CA LEU A 84 7.65 11.98 -0.53
C LEU A 84 6.94 11.08 0.49
N LYS A 85 7.38 11.09 1.74
CA LYS A 85 6.75 10.37 2.85
C LYS A 85 5.29 10.78 3.02
N VAL A 86 5.01 12.08 3.01
CA VAL A 86 3.64 12.62 3.13
C VAL A 86 2.77 12.16 1.96
N GLU A 87 3.28 12.25 0.73
CA GLU A 87 2.50 11.87 -0.45
C GLU A 87 2.20 10.36 -0.48
N ILE A 88 3.15 9.52 -0.09
CA ILE A 88 2.94 8.08 0.04
C ILE A 88 1.90 7.79 1.16
N GLU A 89 2.05 8.38 2.34
CA GLU A 89 1.10 8.16 3.42
C GLU A 89 -0.33 8.61 3.05
N LYS A 90 -0.48 9.70 2.32
CA LYS A 90 -1.76 10.22 1.83
C LYS A 90 -2.51 9.22 0.94
N TYR A 91 -1.81 8.51 0.05
CA TYR A 91 -2.46 7.55 -0.86
C TYR A 91 -2.70 6.17 -0.23
N PHE A 92 -1.84 5.75 0.70
CA PHE A 92 -1.84 4.37 1.22
C PHE A 92 -2.48 4.21 2.59
N LYS A 93 -2.41 5.21 3.50
CA LYS A 93 -3.02 5.11 4.85
C LYS A 93 -4.53 4.97 4.82
N PRO A 94 -5.30 5.83 4.10
CA PRO A 94 -6.76 5.72 4.12
C PRO A 94 -7.24 4.34 3.63
N GLN A 95 -6.61 3.80 2.59
CA GLN A 95 -6.97 2.47 2.10
C GLN A 95 -6.61 1.35 3.07
N ALA A 96 -5.43 1.41 3.71
CA ALA A 96 -5.03 0.42 4.71
C ALA A 96 -6.01 0.40 5.91
N GLU A 97 -6.51 1.57 6.33
CA GLU A 97 -7.53 1.68 7.38
C GLU A 97 -8.88 1.11 6.92
N HIS A 98 -9.29 1.38 5.67
CA HIS A 98 -10.48 0.77 5.08
C HIS A 98 -10.38 -0.75 5.04
N ASP A 99 -9.23 -1.28 4.58
CA ASP A 99 -9.01 -2.72 4.44
C ASP A 99 -8.91 -3.41 5.80
N TRP A 100 -8.25 -2.79 6.78
CA TRP A 100 -8.27 -3.25 8.17
C TRP A 100 -9.70 -3.31 8.72
N ALA A 101 -10.50 -2.25 8.55
CA ALA A 101 -11.88 -2.22 9.03
C ALA A 101 -12.75 -3.29 8.35
N ARG A 102 -12.55 -3.52 7.04
CA ARG A 102 -13.18 -4.63 6.29
C ARG A 102 -12.76 -6.00 6.81
N GLN A 103 -11.51 -6.16 7.24
CA GLN A 103 -11.05 -7.41 7.85
C GLN A 103 -11.70 -7.61 9.22
N GLN A 104 -11.72 -6.57 10.07
CA GLN A 104 -12.31 -6.63 11.40
C GLN A 104 -13.80 -6.97 11.36
N ILE A 105 -14.56 -6.33 10.46
CA ILE A 105 -16.00 -6.57 10.36
C ILE A 105 -16.34 -7.99 9.89
N ARG A 106 -15.47 -8.63 9.09
CA ARG A 106 -15.66 -10.02 8.66
C ARG A 106 -15.60 -11.01 9.83
N SER A 107 -14.75 -10.73 10.82
CA SER A 107 -14.58 -11.55 12.03
C SER A 107 -15.45 -11.09 13.21
N PHE A 108 -16.07 -9.90 13.14
CA PHE A 108 -16.84 -9.34 14.24
C PHE A 108 -18.15 -10.10 14.44
N LYS A 109 -18.40 -10.63 15.65
CA LYS A 109 -19.63 -11.36 16.00
C LYS A 109 -20.27 -10.74 17.24
N GLN A 110 -21.60 -10.72 17.30
CA GLN A 110 -22.33 -10.19 18.46
C GLN A 110 -22.01 -10.97 19.74
N GLY A 111 -22.02 -12.31 19.68
CA GLY A 111 -21.81 -13.14 20.87
C GLY A 111 -22.83 -12.82 21.97
N ASN A 112 -22.34 -12.53 23.18
CA ASN A 112 -23.15 -12.11 24.33
C ASN A 112 -23.22 -10.58 24.52
N MET A 113 -22.76 -9.80 23.53
CA MET A 113 -22.77 -8.34 23.57
C MET A 113 -24.20 -7.81 23.49
N ARG A 114 -24.47 -6.70 24.21
CA ARG A 114 -25.71 -5.95 24.09
C ARG A 114 -25.90 -5.50 22.64
N ILE A 115 -27.12 -5.60 22.13
CA ILE A 115 -27.40 -5.39 20.70
C ILE A 115 -27.02 -3.99 20.22
N ASP A 116 -27.27 -2.97 21.03
CA ASP A 116 -26.90 -1.58 20.76
C ASP A 116 -25.38 -1.37 20.77
N ASP A 117 -24.65 -1.92 21.74
CA ASP A 117 -23.17 -1.86 21.74
C ASP A 117 -22.59 -2.54 20.48
N PHE A 118 -23.19 -3.65 20.04
CA PHE A 118 -22.82 -4.34 18.81
C PHE A 118 -23.12 -3.50 17.57
N VAL A 119 -24.34 -2.95 17.45
CA VAL A 119 -24.75 -2.12 16.31
C VAL A 119 -23.88 -0.87 16.21
N THR A 120 -23.59 -0.19 17.32
CA THR A 120 -22.72 0.99 17.32
C THR A 120 -21.32 0.67 16.78
N ARG A 121 -20.70 -0.43 17.24
CA ARG A 121 -19.36 -0.84 16.78
C ARG A 121 -19.37 -1.32 15.33
N PHE A 122 -20.40 -2.06 14.93
CA PHE A 122 -20.56 -2.52 13.56
C PHE A 122 -20.72 -1.36 12.57
N LEU A 123 -21.55 -0.37 12.90
CA LEU A 123 -21.74 0.82 12.07
C LEU A 123 -20.45 1.65 11.95
N ALA A 124 -19.71 1.82 13.06
CA ALA A 124 -18.42 2.50 13.03
C ALA A 124 -17.43 1.81 12.09
N LEU A 125 -17.30 0.47 12.18
CA LEU A 125 -16.45 -0.32 11.28
C LEU A 125 -16.94 -0.28 9.83
N SER A 126 -18.26 -0.22 9.60
CA SER A 126 -18.83 -0.14 8.25
C SER A 126 -18.50 1.19 7.57
N ILE A 127 -18.64 2.29 8.30
CA ILE A 127 -18.30 3.64 7.83
C ILE A 127 -16.78 3.73 7.62
N GLN A 128 -15.99 3.25 8.58
CA GLN A 128 -14.53 3.26 8.48
C GLN A 128 -14.03 2.36 7.35
N GLY A 129 -14.69 1.24 7.06
CA GLY A 129 -14.37 0.35 5.94
C GLY A 129 -14.88 0.82 4.58
N GLY A 130 -15.66 1.92 4.54
CA GLY A 130 -16.32 2.40 3.32
C GLY A 130 -17.22 1.33 2.69
N LEU A 131 -17.98 0.58 3.51
CA LEU A 131 -18.89 -0.44 3.02
C LEU A 131 -20.16 0.20 2.44
N GLY A 132 -20.60 -0.30 1.29
CA GLY A 132 -21.93 0.01 0.76
C GLY A 132 -23.03 -0.60 1.64
N ASN A 133 -24.21 0.03 1.64
CA ASN A 133 -25.33 -0.37 2.51
C ASN A 133 -25.74 -1.84 2.34
N GLU A 134 -25.81 -2.34 1.10
CA GLU A 134 -26.18 -3.73 0.81
C GLU A 134 -25.20 -4.71 1.48
N HIS A 135 -23.90 -4.49 1.27
CA HIS A 135 -22.87 -5.35 1.86
C HIS A 135 -22.79 -5.24 3.38
N ALA A 136 -23.07 -4.06 3.93
CA ALA A 136 -23.15 -3.86 5.38
C ALA A 136 -24.33 -4.63 5.99
N VAL A 137 -25.49 -4.69 5.32
CA VAL A 137 -26.66 -5.46 5.79
C VAL A 137 -26.36 -6.96 5.79
N GLU A 138 -25.80 -7.49 4.70
CA GLU A 138 -25.41 -8.92 4.63
C GLU A 138 -24.45 -9.33 5.75
N LEU A 139 -23.45 -8.49 6.02
CA LEU A 139 -22.48 -8.73 7.09
C LEU A 139 -23.11 -8.58 8.47
N LEU A 140 -24.03 -7.65 8.65
CA LEU A 140 -24.75 -7.45 9.91
C LEU A 140 -25.57 -8.70 10.23
N GLU A 141 -26.38 -9.16 9.29
CA GLU A 141 -27.20 -10.36 9.44
C GLU A 141 -26.34 -11.56 9.80
N ARG A 142 -25.25 -11.80 9.08
CA ARG A 142 -24.34 -12.93 9.33
C ARG A 142 -23.65 -12.88 10.72
N ASN A 143 -23.56 -11.71 11.33
CA ASN A 143 -22.78 -11.48 12.54
C ASN A 143 -23.64 -11.28 13.81
N VAL A 144 -24.94 -11.03 13.67
CA VAL A 144 -25.93 -11.02 14.75
C VAL A 144 -26.13 -12.41 15.35
N ASN A 145 -26.46 -12.48 16.63
CA ASN A 145 -26.70 -13.74 17.34
C ASN A 145 -27.91 -14.49 16.71
N PRO A 146 -27.80 -15.81 16.41
CA PRO A 146 -28.88 -16.60 15.81
C PRO A 146 -30.21 -16.58 16.58
N THR A 147 -30.17 -16.39 17.90
CA THR A 147 -31.40 -16.26 18.71
C THR A 147 -32.23 -15.04 18.32
N LEU A 148 -31.60 -14.00 17.77
CA LEU A 148 -32.25 -12.80 17.25
C LEU A 148 -32.54 -12.88 15.75
N GLN A 149 -31.75 -13.64 14.97
CA GLN A 149 -32.03 -13.90 13.54
C GLN A 149 -33.38 -14.61 13.31
N ASN A 150 -33.81 -15.46 14.24
CA ASN A 150 -35.07 -16.21 14.14
C ASN A 150 -36.31 -15.43 14.62
N SER A 151 -36.12 -14.24 15.19
CA SER A 151 -37.22 -13.31 15.45
C SER A 151 -37.53 -12.57 14.14
N SER A 152 -38.78 -12.52 13.73
CA SER A 152 -39.29 -12.01 12.44
C SER A 152 -38.98 -10.52 12.12
N ILE A 153 -38.02 -9.91 12.79
CA ILE A 153 -37.61 -8.51 12.67
C ILE A 153 -36.68 -8.28 11.46
N CYS A 154 -36.01 -9.31 10.94
CA CYS A 154 -35.07 -9.20 9.81
C CYS A 154 -35.62 -9.67 8.45
N ARG A 155 -36.95 -9.78 8.27
CA ARG A 155 -37.56 -10.31 7.02
C ARG A 155 -38.27 -9.28 6.13
N ILE A 156 -37.95 -8.00 6.25
CA ILE A 156 -38.54 -6.94 5.42
C ILE A 156 -37.73 -6.76 4.15
#